data_AF-R4XBL7-F1
#
_entry.id   AF-R4XBL7-F1
#
_cell.length_a   1.000
_cell.length_b   1.000
_cell.length_c   1.000
_cell.angle_alpha   90.00
_cell.angle_beta   90.00
_cell.angle_gamma   90.00
#
_symmetry.space_group_name_H-M   'P 1'
#
loop_
_entity.id
_entity.type
_entity.pdbx_description
1 polymer ?
#
loop_
_entity_poly.entity_id
_entity_poly.type
_entity_poly.pdbx_seq_one_letter_code
_entity_poly.pdbx_strand_id
1 'polypeptide(L)'
;MVEYKRIKIEYSDGVAGSAPPHKASLPPKSGSFDYYRSLDTNEIKWARWLKTLGAVLKSETALKENPHEYALADFPENYTLLEHNKYQGEGKKPRTDMYLYGHPSGSRFRSINEFIPHMLWLAKDKQHSPKTCGCKYCPGSGTAPMTSRSRSGKVKPVYTGMSEMGRTQMERASTEAERDLHEYAPVYRIGEVVVKDGHQYIVADSIGEDDPRTLAKALENHTYTLLDVESPHQRLEQVPHAQISPRLAKSNVDTTIEHEVSRSASPIAKFSLQPTATQPTGLPGPCYVGWYLGPEKIYRNDLVRLTPVSNSGAQDILLISHIILDVSANTIKVRGDIFQITDEVVDLSDELREIPATLLDIAKTSGKYVRYVNTPGLEFDIVMADVLGRFYHPSAFSEPLASNQISQVVKGRVSTLPKELVSVINHVFDEIEEDQTIKIGERSAPGAEEAASHESNAGAQVPSITASPTIQQEDDNSLPEGMTSVANGMADQAEHVIDPLLQDIEAEVEVECPPPAKRALVDETETRPRKKATIEAPTTSIVTDDINITNDTPLQVEQMHAVV
;
A
#
# COMPACT_ATOMS: atom_id res chain seq x y z
N MET A 1 29.85 -6.21 -2.18
CA MET A 1 29.06 -6.77 -1.05
C MET A 1 28.54 -5.58 -0.25
N VAL A 2 27.24 -5.51 0.01
CA VAL A 2 26.68 -4.41 0.84
C VAL A 2 27.16 -4.60 2.27
N GLU A 3 27.86 -3.61 2.81
CA GLU A 3 28.28 -3.60 4.20
C GLU A 3 27.10 -3.20 5.09
N TYR A 4 26.75 -4.04 6.05
CA TYR A 4 25.63 -3.79 6.97
C TYR A 4 26.13 -3.15 8.26
N LYS A 5 25.41 -2.13 8.74
CA LYS A 5 25.61 -1.58 10.09
C LYS A 5 25.19 -2.63 11.11
N ARG A 6 26.07 -2.94 12.07
CA ARG A 6 25.90 -4.05 13.02
C ARG A 6 25.31 -3.57 14.34
N ILE A 7 24.20 -4.18 14.76
CA ILE A 7 23.56 -3.91 16.06
C ILE A 7 23.88 -5.06 17.02
N LYS A 8 24.42 -4.75 18.19
CA LYS A 8 24.65 -5.73 19.27
C LYS A 8 23.54 -5.60 20.31
N ILE A 9 22.94 -6.73 20.70
CA ILE A 9 22.03 -6.80 21.84
C ILE A 9 22.88 -7.11 23.07
N GLU A 10 22.84 -6.24 24.08
CA GLU A 10 23.72 -6.35 25.25
C GLU A 10 23.25 -7.39 26.28
N TYR A 11 21.95 -7.61 26.37
CA TYR A 11 21.34 -8.55 27.32
C TYR A 11 20.91 -9.86 26.62
N SER A 12 21.07 -10.99 27.33
CA SER A 12 20.56 -12.28 26.90
C SER A 12 20.00 -13.06 28.09
N ASP A 13 18.86 -13.71 27.88
CA ASP A 13 18.31 -14.74 28.78
C ASP A 13 18.67 -16.16 28.31
N GLY A 14 19.58 -16.28 27.34
CA GLY A 14 19.95 -17.56 26.74
C GLY A 14 20.54 -18.55 27.76
N VAL A 15 20.04 -19.78 27.73
CA VAL A 15 20.52 -20.89 28.56
C VAL A 15 21.49 -21.75 27.76
N ALA A 16 22.74 -21.79 28.22
CA ALA A 16 23.79 -22.63 27.65
C ALA A 16 23.39 -24.11 27.65
N GLY A 17 23.67 -24.82 26.55
CA GLY A 17 23.36 -26.26 26.43
C GLY A 17 21.88 -26.59 26.20
N SER A 18 21.01 -25.59 25.98
CA SER A 18 19.60 -25.82 25.62
C SER A 18 19.41 -26.42 24.22
N ALA A 19 20.43 -26.31 23.36
CA ALA A 19 20.42 -26.88 22.03
C ALA A 19 20.65 -28.41 22.07
N PRO A 20 19.96 -29.21 21.23
CA PRO A 20 20.21 -30.64 21.14
C PRO A 20 21.63 -30.94 20.67
N PRO A 21 22.15 -32.14 20.96
CA PRO A 21 23.39 -32.62 20.37
C PRO A 21 23.33 -32.51 18.84
N HIS A 22 24.29 -31.83 18.26
CA HIS A 22 24.37 -31.58 16.83
C HIS A 22 25.71 -32.08 16.29
N LYS A 23 25.72 -32.49 15.03
CA LYS A 23 26.93 -32.98 14.36
C LYS A 23 27.43 -31.91 13.39
N ALA A 24 28.74 -31.77 13.27
CA ALA A 24 29.36 -30.93 12.25
C ALA A 24 29.27 -31.55 10.84
N SER A 25 28.95 -32.84 10.72
CA SER A 25 29.14 -33.62 9.49
C SER A 25 27.90 -33.73 8.60
N LEU A 26 28.17 -33.88 7.30
CA LEU A 26 27.22 -34.20 6.22
C LEU A 26 26.38 -35.48 6.49
N PRO A 27 25.19 -35.60 5.88
CA PRO A 27 24.29 -36.73 6.11
C PRO A 27 24.91 -38.07 5.65
N PRO A 28 24.49 -39.20 6.24
CA PRO A 28 24.83 -40.52 5.71
C PRO A 28 24.35 -40.67 4.26
N LYS A 29 25.17 -41.28 3.40
CA LYS A 29 24.93 -41.40 1.94
C LYS A 29 23.69 -42.24 1.56
N SER A 30 23.09 -42.98 2.50
CA SER A 30 21.90 -43.80 2.27
C SER A 30 21.05 -43.91 3.55
N GLY A 31 19.74 -44.08 3.36
CA GLY A 31 18.76 -44.27 4.45
C GLY A 31 18.04 -43.01 4.91
N SER A 32 17.08 -43.19 5.82
CA SER A 32 16.40 -42.09 6.51
C SER A 32 17.35 -41.41 7.50
N PHE A 33 17.34 -40.09 7.58
CA PHE A 33 18.13 -39.33 8.54
C PHE A 33 17.29 -38.29 9.29
N ASP A 34 17.67 -38.00 10.53
CA ASP A 34 17.05 -37.01 11.40
C ASP A 34 18.16 -36.48 12.33
N TYR A 35 18.73 -35.31 12.00
CA TYR A 35 19.86 -34.76 12.74
C TYR A 35 19.87 -33.23 12.72
N TYR A 36 20.54 -32.64 13.71
CA TYR A 36 20.80 -31.21 13.78
C TYR A 36 22.24 -30.92 13.35
N ARG A 37 22.42 -29.81 12.63
CA ARG A 37 23.70 -29.26 12.19
C ARG A 37 23.79 -27.80 12.62
N SER A 38 24.96 -27.35 13.10
CA SER A 38 25.21 -25.92 13.31
C SER A 38 25.46 -25.24 11.98
N LEU A 39 24.91 -24.03 11.81
CA LEU A 39 25.22 -23.21 10.66
C LEU A 39 26.51 -22.43 10.89
N ASP A 40 27.33 -22.33 9.86
CA ASP A 40 28.48 -21.42 9.86
C ASP A 40 28.01 -19.97 9.73
N THR A 41 28.74 -19.03 10.32
CA THR A 41 28.40 -17.59 10.29
C THR A 41 28.41 -17.00 8.88
N ASN A 42 29.09 -17.66 7.93
CA ASN A 42 29.16 -17.25 6.53
C ASN A 42 28.02 -17.82 5.66
N GLU A 43 27.15 -18.67 6.21
CA GLU A 43 26.02 -19.22 5.45
C GLU A 43 24.94 -18.16 5.18
N ILE A 44 24.39 -18.16 3.96
CA ILE A 44 23.33 -17.23 3.54
C ILE A 44 22.12 -17.28 4.50
N LYS A 45 21.80 -18.46 5.02
CA LYS A 45 20.70 -18.66 5.98
C LYS A 45 20.96 -17.94 7.31
N TRP A 46 22.19 -18.00 7.82
CA TRP A 46 22.62 -17.29 9.02
C TRP A 46 22.54 -15.77 8.81
N ALA A 47 23.16 -15.28 7.73
CA ALA A 47 23.14 -13.87 7.36
C ALA A 47 21.71 -13.32 7.20
N ARG A 48 20.80 -14.12 6.59
CA ARG A 48 19.38 -13.76 6.45
C ARG A 48 18.68 -13.55 7.79
N TRP A 49 18.94 -14.40 8.79
CA TRP A 49 18.38 -14.22 10.13
C TRP A 49 18.84 -12.91 10.74
N LEU A 50 20.16 -12.67 10.77
CA LEU A 50 20.72 -11.47 11.39
C LEU A 50 20.28 -10.19 10.67
N LYS A 51 20.22 -10.19 9.33
CA LYS A 51 19.72 -9.05 8.54
C LYS A 51 18.26 -8.75 8.86
N THR A 52 17.40 -9.77 8.87
CA THR A 52 15.97 -9.57 9.14
C THR A 52 15.74 -9.05 10.55
N LEU A 53 16.46 -9.59 11.54
CA LEU A 53 16.36 -9.16 12.93
C LEU A 53 16.91 -7.74 13.14
N GLY A 54 18.02 -7.39 12.49
CA GLY A 54 18.59 -6.04 12.56
C GLY A 54 17.67 -4.99 11.94
N ALA A 55 17.08 -5.28 10.78
CA ALA A 55 16.10 -4.40 10.17
C ALA A 55 14.87 -4.18 11.06
N VAL A 56 14.34 -5.24 11.67
CA VAL A 56 13.21 -5.13 12.60
C VAL A 56 13.59 -4.33 13.85
N LEU A 57 14.77 -4.56 14.41
CA LEU A 57 15.22 -3.82 15.59
C LEU A 57 15.41 -2.33 15.26
N LYS A 58 15.86 -2.00 14.04
CA LYS A 58 16.02 -0.61 13.60
C LYS A 58 14.69 0.10 13.33
N SER A 59 13.75 -0.56 12.66
CA SER A 59 12.41 0.03 12.40
C SER A 59 11.65 0.38 13.68
N GLU A 60 12.06 -0.23 14.78
CA GLU A 60 11.51 -0.06 16.11
C GLU A 60 12.18 1.09 16.90
N THR A 61 13.13 1.81 16.29
CA THR A 61 13.76 3.03 16.82
C THR A 61 13.15 4.26 16.16
N ALA A 62 13.09 5.39 16.88
CA ALA A 62 12.55 6.66 16.35
C ALA A 62 13.45 7.35 15.30
N LEU A 63 14.47 6.65 14.77
CA LEU A 63 15.46 7.22 13.86
C LEU A 63 15.05 6.99 12.41
N LYS A 64 15.05 8.05 11.59
CA LYS A 64 14.63 8.06 10.17
C LYS A 64 15.59 7.35 9.19
N GLU A 65 16.36 6.37 9.64
CA GLU A 65 17.32 5.68 8.77
C GLU A 65 16.70 4.45 8.13
N ASN A 66 17.19 4.08 6.94
CA ASN A 66 16.71 2.89 6.23
C ASN A 66 16.96 1.61 7.06
N PRO A 67 15.91 0.89 7.50
CA PRO A 67 16.08 -0.32 8.31
C PRO A 67 16.85 -1.43 7.59
N HIS A 68 16.83 -1.48 6.26
CA HIS A 68 17.45 -2.55 5.48
C HIS A 68 18.99 -2.51 5.44
N GLU A 69 19.60 -1.41 5.89
CA GLU A 69 21.06 -1.28 6.07
C GLU A 69 21.59 -1.95 7.32
N TYR A 70 20.69 -2.41 8.20
CA TYR A 70 21.04 -2.94 9.51
C TYR A 70 20.97 -4.46 9.58
N ALA A 71 21.92 -5.06 10.30
CA ALA A 71 21.93 -6.46 10.66
C ALA A 71 22.34 -6.60 12.12
N LEU A 72 21.89 -7.65 12.81
CA LEU A 72 22.49 -8.00 14.09
C LEU A 72 23.98 -8.35 13.89
N ALA A 73 24.80 -7.99 14.88
CA ALA A 73 26.20 -8.40 14.95
C ALA A 73 26.30 -9.92 15.13
N ASP A 74 25.51 -10.44 16.07
CA ASP A 74 25.35 -11.87 16.37
C ASP A 74 23.98 -12.08 17.05
N PHE A 75 23.60 -13.34 17.30
CA PHE A 75 22.50 -13.65 18.22
C PHE A 75 22.86 -13.28 19.67
N PRO A 76 21.86 -13.06 20.55
CA PRO A 76 22.12 -12.90 21.98
C PRO A 76 22.90 -14.08 22.54
N GLU A 77 23.69 -13.85 23.59
CA GLU A 77 24.55 -14.87 24.20
C GLU A 77 23.79 -16.17 24.51
N ASN A 78 24.39 -17.32 24.28
CA ASN A 78 23.80 -18.67 24.46
C ASN A 78 22.59 -19.00 23.57
N TYR A 79 22.24 -18.15 22.60
CA TYR A 79 21.34 -18.55 21.52
C TYR A 79 22.13 -19.22 20.39
N THR A 80 21.57 -20.28 19.80
CA THR A 80 22.23 -21.04 18.74
C THR A 80 21.25 -21.41 17.65
N LEU A 81 21.56 -21.01 16.41
CA LEU A 81 20.78 -21.37 15.24
C LEU A 81 21.26 -22.72 14.70
N LEU A 82 20.34 -23.69 14.68
CA LEU A 82 20.57 -25.02 14.15
C LEU A 82 19.67 -25.31 12.96
N GLU A 83 20.22 -26.08 12.03
CA GLU A 83 19.50 -26.64 10.90
C GLU A 83 19.10 -28.08 11.24
N HIS A 84 17.80 -28.36 11.22
CA HIS A 84 17.24 -29.70 11.39
C HIS A 84 16.99 -30.33 10.03
N ASN A 85 17.77 -31.35 9.71
CA ASN A 85 17.69 -32.07 8.45
C ASN A 85 16.97 -33.41 8.69
N LYS A 86 15.86 -33.60 7.99
CA LYS A 86 15.00 -34.78 8.11
C LYS A 86 14.66 -35.37 6.74
N TYR A 87 14.88 -36.67 6.58
CA TYR A 87 14.52 -37.44 5.40
C TYR A 87 13.94 -38.79 5.82
N GLN A 88 12.80 -39.16 5.25
CA GLN A 88 12.02 -40.34 5.66
C GLN A 88 12.14 -41.53 4.70
N GLY A 89 13.15 -41.54 3.80
CA GLY A 89 13.33 -42.62 2.83
C GLY A 89 12.64 -42.38 1.48
N GLU A 90 12.57 -43.43 0.65
CA GLU A 90 12.10 -43.36 -0.73
C GLU A 90 10.72 -42.72 -0.87
N GLY A 91 10.57 -41.86 -1.88
CA GLY A 91 9.32 -41.17 -2.22
C GLY A 91 9.03 -39.88 -1.45
N LYS A 92 9.87 -39.46 -0.48
CA LYS A 92 9.68 -38.19 0.24
C LYS A 92 10.87 -37.26 0.03
N LYS A 93 10.63 -35.98 -0.27
CA LYS A 93 11.73 -34.99 -0.40
C LYS A 93 12.39 -34.73 0.96
N PRO A 94 13.73 -34.59 1.04
CA PRO A 94 14.40 -34.11 2.24
C PRO A 94 13.81 -32.77 2.69
N ARG A 95 13.54 -32.66 3.98
CA ARG A 95 13.06 -31.43 4.62
C ARG A 95 14.16 -30.87 5.49
N THR A 96 14.34 -29.55 5.39
CA THR A 96 15.28 -28.79 6.19
C THR A 96 14.52 -27.67 6.90
N ASP A 97 14.54 -27.69 8.22
CA ASP A 97 13.95 -26.65 9.07
C ASP A 97 15.06 -25.91 9.84
N MET A 98 14.84 -24.64 10.18
CA MET A 98 15.75 -23.88 11.04
C MET A 98 15.13 -23.68 12.42
N TYR A 99 15.93 -23.85 13.47
CA TYR A 99 15.51 -23.63 14.84
C TYR A 99 16.54 -22.80 15.59
N LEU A 100 16.08 -21.76 16.28
CA LEU A 100 16.89 -21.01 17.22
C LEU A 100 16.62 -21.53 18.64
N TYR A 101 17.64 -22.11 19.26
CA TYR A 101 17.65 -22.57 20.65
C TYR A 101 18.26 -21.50 21.55
N GLY A 102 17.98 -21.56 22.85
CA GLY A 102 18.48 -20.60 23.85
C GLY A 102 17.45 -20.24 24.91
N HIS A 103 16.16 -20.26 24.59
CA HIS A 103 15.12 -19.72 25.48
C HIS A 103 15.04 -20.47 26.84
N PRO A 104 14.88 -19.76 27.99
CA PRO A 104 14.81 -20.35 29.33
C PRO A 104 13.79 -21.48 29.53
N SER A 105 12.69 -21.46 28.76
CA SER A 105 11.68 -22.53 28.81
C SER A 105 12.12 -23.85 28.19
N GLY A 106 13.32 -23.94 27.61
CA GLY A 106 13.79 -25.09 26.83
C GLY A 106 13.12 -25.23 25.46
N SER A 107 12.20 -24.32 25.12
CA SER A 107 11.56 -24.29 23.80
C SER A 107 12.47 -23.67 22.74
N ARG A 108 12.14 -23.93 21.47
CA ARG A 108 12.89 -23.42 20.31
C ARG A 108 12.03 -22.55 19.41
N PHE A 109 12.58 -21.47 18.89
CA PHE A 109 11.91 -20.64 17.89
C PHE A 109 12.06 -21.30 16.50
N ARG A 110 10.95 -21.53 15.81
CA ARG A 110 10.90 -22.23 14.50
C ARG A 110 11.02 -21.31 13.30
N SER A 111 11.00 -20.00 13.54
CA SER A 111 11.18 -18.99 12.52
C SER A 111 11.66 -17.69 13.16
N ILE A 112 12.24 -16.81 12.33
CA ILE A 112 12.59 -15.44 12.71
C ILE A 112 11.39 -14.74 13.37
N ASN A 113 10.20 -14.92 12.80
CA ASN A 113 8.96 -14.30 13.24
C ASN A 113 8.56 -14.68 14.67
N GLU A 114 8.83 -15.93 15.07
CA GLU A 114 8.55 -16.36 16.44
C GLU A 114 9.52 -15.72 17.44
N PHE A 115 10.74 -15.41 17.00
CA PHE A 115 11.80 -14.85 17.85
C PHE A 115 11.73 -13.32 17.97
N ILE A 116 11.25 -12.59 16.95
CA ILE A 116 11.13 -11.12 16.94
C ILE A 116 10.58 -10.53 18.25
N PRO A 117 9.41 -10.95 18.78
CA PRO A 117 8.87 -10.34 20.00
C PRO A 117 9.78 -10.57 21.22
N HIS A 118 10.50 -11.68 21.27
CA HIS A 118 11.47 -11.96 22.32
C HIS A 118 12.74 -11.12 22.17
N MET A 119 13.25 -11.01 20.94
CA MET A 119 14.42 -10.19 20.62
C MET A 119 14.17 -8.70 20.92
N LEU A 120 13.00 -8.18 20.57
CA LEU A 120 12.64 -6.79 20.88
C LEU A 120 12.55 -6.56 22.39
N TRP A 121 12.01 -7.52 23.14
CA TRP A 121 12.00 -7.48 24.60
C TRP A 121 13.42 -7.49 25.18
N LEU A 122 14.32 -8.37 24.69
CA LEU A 122 15.73 -8.40 25.09
C LEU A 122 16.43 -7.05 24.84
N ALA A 123 16.10 -6.37 23.75
CA ALA A 123 16.74 -5.11 23.38
C ALA A 123 16.12 -3.87 24.05
N LYS A 124 14.82 -3.86 24.35
CA LYS A 124 14.07 -2.66 24.79
C LYS A 124 13.70 -2.65 26.27
N ASP A 125 13.34 -3.79 26.86
CA ASP A 125 12.82 -3.81 28.22
C ASP A 125 13.95 -3.67 29.24
N LYS A 126 14.07 -2.48 29.84
CA LYS A 126 15.09 -2.19 30.86
C LYS A 126 15.00 -3.09 32.10
N GLN A 127 13.81 -3.62 32.41
CA GLN A 127 13.61 -4.49 33.58
C GLN A 127 13.86 -5.96 33.26
N HIS A 128 13.92 -6.31 31.97
CA HIS A 128 14.05 -7.68 31.47
C HIS A 128 13.13 -8.65 32.24
N SER A 129 11.86 -8.26 32.42
CA SER A 129 10.87 -9.09 33.12
C SER A 129 10.18 -10.04 32.13
N PRO A 130 10.24 -11.37 32.29
CA PRO A 130 9.59 -12.29 31.34
C PRO A 130 8.07 -12.12 31.22
N LYS A 131 7.44 -11.35 32.12
CA LYS A 131 6.01 -11.04 32.11
C LYS A 131 5.62 -9.92 31.14
N THR A 132 6.57 -9.08 30.72
CA THR A 132 6.35 -8.01 29.73
C THR A 132 6.62 -8.50 28.31
N CYS A 133 7.27 -9.66 28.16
CA CYS A 133 7.58 -10.23 26.87
C CYS A 133 6.32 -10.80 26.19
N GLY A 134 6.05 -10.33 24.96
CA GLY A 134 4.95 -10.79 24.12
C GLY A 134 5.24 -12.08 23.33
N CYS A 135 6.37 -12.74 23.55
CA CYS A 135 6.68 -13.98 22.85
C CYS A 135 5.86 -15.17 23.41
N LYS A 136 5.47 -16.10 22.55
CA LYS A 136 4.63 -17.26 22.92
C LYS A 136 5.25 -18.24 23.93
N TYR A 137 6.53 -18.09 24.24
CA TYR A 137 7.23 -18.95 25.21
C TYR A 137 7.41 -18.29 26.57
N CYS A 138 7.17 -16.98 26.66
CA CYS A 138 7.21 -16.22 27.89
C CYS A 138 5.82 -16.20 28.57
N PRO A 139 5.77 -16.17 29.91
CA PRO A 139 4.51 -16.19 30.67
C PRO A 139 3.65 -14.93 30.48
N GLY A 140 4.24 -13.83 30.00
CA GLY A 140 3.54 -12.56 29.74
C GLY A 140 2.55 -12.57 28.58
N SER A 141 2.63 -13.56 27.68
CA SER A 141 1.90 -13.54 26.41
C SER A 141 0.38 -13.76 26.51
N GLY A 142 -0.19 -13.98 27.70
CA GLY A 142 -1.62 -14.20 27.91
C GLY A 142 -2.18 -15.48 27.25
N THR A 143 -1.39 -16.16 26.45
CA THR A 143 -1.71 -17.45 25.86
C THR A 143 -1.36 -18.54 26.86
N ALA A 144 -2.37 -19.20 27.43
CA ALA A 144 -2.19 -20.42 28.23
C ALA A 144 -1.24 -21.40 27.51
N PRO A 145 -0.45 -22.23 28.23
CA PRO A 145 0.57 -23.09 27.64
C PRO A 145 -0.07 -24.07 26.66
N MET A 146 -0.06 -23.73 25.36
CA MET A 146 -0.66 -24.55 24.33
C MET A 146 0.25 -25.73 24.04
N THR A 147 -0.18 -26.93 24.46
CA THR A 147 0.29 -28.19 23.92
C THR A 147 0.25 -28.13 22.39
N SER A 148 1.38 -28.45 21.77
CA SER A 148 1.69 -28.35 20.34
C SER A 148 0.51 -28.64 19.39
N ARG A 149 0.02 -27.60 18.67
CA ARG A 149 -0.45 -27.68 17.26
C ARG A 149 -0.97 -26.35 16.66
N SER A 150 -0.53 -25.18 17.13
CA SER A 150 -0.81 -23.90 16.45
C SER A 150 0.43 -23.40 15.70
N ARG A 151 0.31 -23.26 14.38
CA ARG A 151 1.31 -22.63 13.51
C ARG A 151 1.32 -21.12 13.82
N SER A 152 2.37 -20.66 14.49
CA SER A 152 2.58 -19.23 14.80
C SER A 152 3.55 -18.60 13.79
N GLY A 153 3.00 -18.01 12.74
CA GLY A 153 3.67 -16.95 11.96
C GLY A 153 3.45 -15.59 12.62
N LYS A 154 4.22 -14.58 12.17
CA LYS A 154 4.06 -13.14 12.47
C LYS A 154 2.61 -12.80 12.85
N VAL A 155 2.40 -12.01 13.90
CA VAL A 155 1.15 -11.23 14.04
C VAL A 155 1.17 -10.12 12.98
N LYS A 156 1.14 -10.52 11.69
CA LYS A 156 0.25 -9.86 10.75
C LYS A 156 -1.14 -10.02 11.40
N PRO A 157 -2.02 -8.99 11.41
CA PRO A 157 -3.40 -9.17 11.85
C PRO A 157 -3.89 -10.53 11.36
N VAL A 158 -4.25 -11.39 12.31
CA VAL A 158 -4.57 -12.78 12.01
C VAL A 158 -5.87 -12.74 11.21
N TYR A 159 -5.74 -12.75 9.89
CA TYR A 159 -6.85 -12.91 8.95
C TYR A 159 -7.31 -14.38 8.97
N THR A 160 -7.75 -14.85 10.13
CA THR A 160 -8.37 -16.15 10.29
C THR A 160 -9.67 -16.17 9.49
N GLY A 161 -9.76 -17.10 8.54
CA GLY A 161 -10.94 -17.28 7.69
C GLY A 161 -10.79 -16.81 6.24
N MET A 162 -9.73 -16.08 5.87
CA MET A 162 -9.47 -15.77 4.45
C MET A 162 -8.83 -16.96 3.72
N SER A 163 -9.30 -17.23 2.50
CA SER A 163 -8.68 -18.18 1.57
C SER A 163 -7.26 -17.74 1.22
N GLU A 164 -6.43 -18.66 0.73
CA GLU A 164 -5.08 -18.34 0.25
C GLU A 164 -5.10 -17.27 -0.83
N MET A 165 -6.01 -17.40 -1.80
CA MET A 165 -6.26 -16.39 -2.83
C MET A 165 -6.61 -15.02 -2.25
N GLY A 166 -7.47 -14.97 -1.21
CA GLY A 166 -7.81 -13.72 -0.54
C GLY A 166 -6.60 -13.07 0.16
N ARG A 167 -5.67 -13.87 0.71
CA ARG A 167 -4.43 -13.34 1.29
C ARG A 167 -3.49 -12.80 0.23
N THR A 168 -3.32 -13.51 -0.88
CA THR A 168 -2.50 -13.05 -2.01
C THR A 168 -3.04 -11.76 -2.59
N GLN A 169 -4.36 -11.66 -2.78
CA GLN A 169 -5.00 -10.44 -3.27
C GLN A 169 -4.80 -9.27 -2.30
N MET A 170 -4.88 -9.53 -1.00
CA MET A 170 -4.64 -8.52 0.02
C MET A 170 -3.18 -8.05 0.06
N GLU A 171 -2.22 -8.98 -0.02
CA GLU A 171 -0.80 -8.65 -0.05
C GLU A 171 -0.47 -7.82 -1.30
N ARG A 172 -0.98 -8.23 -2.48
CA ARG A 172 -0.88 -7.45 -3.71
C ARG A 172 -1.45 -6.04 -3.55
N ALA A 173 -2.67 -5.91 -3.03
CA ALA A 173 -3.29 -4.59 -2.82
C ALA A 173 -2.54 -3.73 -1.80
N SER A 174 -1.93 -4.34 -0.78
CA SER A 174 -1.15 -3.61 0.22
C SER A 174 0.17 -3.10 -0.35
N THR A 175 0.87 -3.94 -1.13
CA THR A 175 2.08 -3.53 -1.86
C THR A 175 1.76 -2.43 -2.88
N GLU A 176 0.62 -2.54 -3.57
CA GLU A 176 0.16 -1.51 -4.49
C GLU A 176 -0.13 -0.19 -3.78
N ALA A 177 -0.83 -0.23 -2.64
CA ALA A 177 -1.07 0.95 -1.83
C ALA A 177 0.24 1.59 -1.35
N GLU A 178 1.21 0.80 -0.89
CA GLU A 178 2.52 1.29 -0.46
C GLU A 178 3.27 2.00 -1.60
N ARG A 179 3.23 1.43 -2.82
CA ARG A 179 3.77 2.07 -4.02
C ARG A 179 3.05 3.37 -4.34
N ASP A 180 1.72 3.36 -4.36
CA ASP A 180 0.87 4.48 -4.81
C ASP A 180 0.74 5.62 -3.78
N LEU A 181 1.16 5.38 -2.54
CA LEU A 181 1.20 6.36 -1.44
C LEU A 181 2.61 6.86 -1.15
N HIS A 182 3.61 6.38 -1.88
CA HIS A 182 4.97 6.88 -1.76
C HIS A 182 5.01 8.38 -2.10
N GLU A 183 5.86 9.15 -1.42
CA GLU A 183 5.96 10.61 -1.58
C GLU A 183 6.18 11.05 -3.04
N TYR A 184 6.90 10.21 -3.79
CA TYR A 184 7.20 10.41 -5.20
C TYR A 184 6.47 9.44 -6.13
N ALA A 185 5.37 8.83 -5.66
CA ALA A 185 4.59 7.92 -6.49
C ALA A 185 4.03 8.63 -7.73
N PRO A 186 3.76 7.89 -8.81
CA PRO A 186 2.96 8.38 -9.92
C PRO A 186 1.62 8.95 -9.41
N VAL A 187 1.24 10.10 -9.97
CA VAL A 187 0.01 10.80 -9.55
C VAL A 187 -1.22 9.98 -9.91
N TYR A 188 -1.23 9.40 -11.11
CA TYR A 188 -2.33 8.55 -11.59
C TYR A 188 -2.02 7.08 -11.31
N ARG A 189 -3.00 6.36 -10.79
CA ARG A 189 -2.86 4.98 -10.31
C ARG A 189 -3.38 3.98 -11.33
N ILE A 190 -2.85 2.76 -11.30
CA ILE A 190 -3.28 1.69 -12.20
C ILE A 190 -4.77 1.39 -12.02
N GLY A 191 -5.50 1.39 -13.14
CA GLY A 191 -6.95 1.20 -13.21
C GLY A 191 -7.79 2.48 -13.05
N GLU A 192 -7.17 3.64 -12.80
CA GLU A 192 -7.86 4.92 -12.85
C GLU A 192 -8.23 5.31 -14.28
N VAL A 193 -9.35 6.03 -14.42
CA VAL A 193 -9.74 6.66 -15.68
C VAL A 193 -9.22 8.09 -15.70
N VAL A 194 -8.48 8.42 -16.75
CA VAL A 194 -7.87 9.72 -16.98
C VAL A 194 -8.30 10.28 -18.33
N VAL A 195 -8.04 11.56 -18.56
CA VAL A 195 -8.39 12.22 -19.83
C VAL A 195 -7.15 12.81 -20.49
N LYS A 196 -7.00 12.54 -21.79
CA LYS A 196 -5.98 13.14 -22.68
C LYS A 196 -6.65 13.58 -23.97
N ASP A 197 -6.45 14.84 -24.37
CA ASP A 197 -7.00 15.42 -25.60
C ASP A 197 -8.53 15.27 -25.78
N GLY A 198 -9.27 15.12 -24.67
CA GLY A 198 -10.72 14.91 -24.68
C GLY A 198 -11.17 13.45 -24.71
N HIS A 199 -10.23 12.53 -24.93
CA HIS A 199 -10.47 11.08 -24.90
C HIS A 199 -10.21 10.50 -23.50
N GLN A 200 -10.93 9.43 -23.16
CA GLN A 200 -10.82 8.74 -21.88
C GLN A 200 -9.91 7.53 -21.99
N TYR A 201 -9.04 7.36 -21.01
CA TYR A 201 -8.09 6.26 -20.96
C TYR A 201 -8.07 5.61 -19.59
N ILE A 202 -7.75 4.32 -19.54
CA ILE A 202 -7.39 3.62 -18.31
C ILE A 202 -5.86 3.59 -18.19
N VAL A 203 -5.36 3.94 -17.01
CA VAL A 203 -3.94 3.79 -16.67
C VAL A 203 -3.63 2.31 -16.51
N ALA A 204 -2.85 1.74 -17.42
CA ALA A 204 -2.42 0.34 -17.37
C ALA A 204 -1.06 0.18 -16.69
N ASP A 205 -0.16 1.16 -16.88
CA ASP A 205 1.14 1.17 -16.23
C ASP A 205 1.59 2.60 -15.96
N SER A 206 2.53 2.74 -15.03
CA SER A 206 3.15 4.00 -14.67
C SER A 206 4.64 3.77 -14.40
N ILE A 207 5.49 4.50 -15.11
CA ILE A 207 6.94 4.40 -15.00
C ILE A 207 7.43 5.71 -14.39
N GLY A 208 8.16 5.59 -13.28
CA GLY A 208 8.82 6.70 -12.59
C GLY A 208 10.30 6.44 -12.38
N GLU A 209 11.02 7.51 -12.05
CA GLU A 209 12.40 7.41 -11.60
C GLU A 209 12.41 6.91 -10.14
N ASP A 210 13.33 5.99 -9.80
CA ASP A 210 13.39 5.38 -8.46
C ASP A 210 13.68 6.39 -7.34
N ASP A 211 14.25 7.57 -7.65
CA ASP A 211 14.57 8.64 -6.70
C ASP A 211 14.60 10.03 -7.38
N PRO A 212 13.45 10.68 -7.59
CA PRO A 212 13.40 11.96 -8.27
C PRO A 212 13.93 13.14 -7.43
N ARG A 213 14.36 12.95 -6.17
CA ARG A 213 14.77 13.98 -5.19
C ARG A 213 13.72 15.04 -4.84
N THR A 214 12.79 15.36 -5.74
CA THR A 214 11.70 16.33 -5.57
C THR A 214 10.43 15.87 -6.29
N LEU A 215 9.27 16.31 -5.82
CA LEU A 215 7.98 16.03 -6.46
C LEU A 215 7.92 16.60 -7.90
N ALA A 216 8.43 17.81 -8.13
CA ALA A 216 8.44 18.41 -9.48
C ALA A 216 9.20 17.54 -10.50
N LYS A 217 10.39 17.05 -10.13
CA LYS A 217 11.18 16.14 -10.97
C LYS A 217 10.48 14.79 -11.14
N ALA A 218 9.76 14.32 -10.12
CA ALA A 218 8.94 13.12 -10.24
C ALA A 218 7.86 13.32 -11.33
N LEU A 219 7.13 14.43 -11.28
CA LEU A 219 6.07 14.75 -12.25
C LEU A 219 6.61 14.89 -13.69
N GLU A 220 7.79 15.49 -13.87
CA GLU A 220 8.43 15.64 -15.18
C GLU A 220 8.84 14.29 -15.79
N ASN A 221 9.30 13.37 -14.94
CA ASN A 221 9.85 12.08 -15.38
C ASN A 221 8.81 10.94 -15.42
N HIS A 222 7.61 11.16 -14.85
CA HIS A 222 6.55 10.15 -14.88
C HIS A 222 5.93 10.03 -16.27
N THR A 223 5.93 8.79 -16.78
CA THR A 223 5.22 8.42 -17.99
C THR A 223 4.22 7.30 -17.71
N TYR A 224 3.20 7.21 -18.57
CA TYR A 224 2.08 6.29 -18.38
C TYR A 224 1.82 5.48 -19.64
N THR A 225 1.38 4.25 -19.44
CA THR A 225 0.76 3.44 -20.49
C THR A 225 -0.75 3.55 -20.34
N LEU A 226 -1.41 4.02 -21.39
CA LEU A 226 -2.84 4.32 -21.42
C LEU A 226 -3.57 3.39 -22.40
N LEU A 227 -4.72 2.86 -21.98
CA LEU A 227 -5.62 2.07 -22.83
C LEU A 227 -6.87 2.88 -23.14
N ASP A 228 -7.19 3.07 -24.41
CA ASP A 228 -8.36 3.83 -24.81
C ASP A 228 -9.64 3.10 -24.37
N VAL A 229 -10.55 3.83 -23.70
CA VAL A 229 -11.77 3.25 -23.16
C VAL A 229 -12.75 2.85 -24.28
N GLU A 230 -12.78 3.59 -25.38
CA GLU A 230 -13.67 3.34 -26.52
C GLU A 230 -13.05 2.36 -27.52
N SER A 231 -11.72 2.34 -27.60
CA SER A 231 -10.96 1.43 -28.48
C SER A 231 -9.87 0.70 -27.70
N PRO A 232 -10.19 -0.32 -26.87
CA PRO A 232 -9.25 -0.94 -25.93
C PRO A 232 -7.93 -1.43 -26.54
N HIS A 233 -7.93 -1.80 -27.82
CA HIS A 233 -6.73 -2.21 -28.55
C HIS A 233 -5.76 -1.05 -28.88
N GLN A 234 -6.24 0.20 -28.81
CA GLN A 234 -5.41 1.38 -28.95
C GLN A 234 -4.73 1.70 -27.62
N ARG A 235 -3.43 1.44 -27.59
CA ARG A 235 -2.54 1.71 -26.46
C ARG A 235 -1.66 2.91 -26.78
N LEU A 236 -1.54 3.83 -25.82
CA LEU A 236 -0.54 4.90 -25.86
C LEU A 236 0.54 4.58 -24.84
N GLU A 237 1.79 4.56 -25.28
CA GLU A 237 2.94 4.30 -24.41
C GLU A 237 3.69 5.58 -24.08
N GLN A 238 4.34 5.58 -22.92
CA GLN A 238 5.24 6.66 -22.50
C GLN A 238 4.57 8.05 -22.50
N VAL A 239 3.26 8.10 -22.20
CA VAL A 239 2.52 9.36 -22.18
C VAL A 239 3.00 10.19 -21.00
N PRO A 240 3.55 11.41 -21.21
CA PRO A 240 4.03 12.23 -20.10
C PRO A 240 2.89 12.66 -19.18
N HIS A 241 3.17 12.77 -17.88
CA HIS A 241 2.20 13.23 -16.87
C HIS A 241 1.44 14.52 -17.28
N ALA A 242 2.17 15.51 -17.81
CA ALA A 242 1.62 16.81 -18.19
C ALA A 242 0.56 16.76 -19.31
N GLN A 243 0.43 15.65 -20.04
CA GLN A 243 -0.58 15.48 -21.09
C GLN A 243 -1.87 14.82 -20.57
N ILE A 244 -1.92 14.48 -19.30
CA ILE A 244 -3.00 13.70 -18.71
C ILE A 244 -3.64 14.54 -17.60
N SER A 245 -4.97 14.51 -17.52
CA SER A 245 -5.77 15.16 -16.48
C SER A 245 -6.62 14.14 -15.72
N PRO A 246 -6.93 14.35 -14.43
CA PRO A 246 -7.90 13.52 -13.72
C PRO A 246 -9.25 13.60 -14.43
N ARG A 247 -10.00 12.50 -14.49
CA ARG A 247 -11.32 12.51 -15.13
C ARG A 247 -12.25 13.56 -14.51
N LEU A 248 -12.17 13.80 -13.21
CA LEU A 248 -13.02 14.78 -12.53
C LEU A 248 -12.71 16.24 -12.91
N ALA A 249 -11.64 16.53 -13.65
CA ALA A 249 -11.35 17.88 -14.14
C ALA A 249 -12.29 18.35 -15.25
N LYS A 250 -12.86 17.42 -16.04
CA LYS A 250 -13.66 17.78 -17.21
C LYS A 250 -15.15 17.55 -16.96
N SER A 251 -15.94 18.62 -17.08
CA SER A 251 -17.40 18.59 -16.88
C SER A 251 -18.20 18.13 -18.11
N ASN A 252 -17.58 18.04 -19.29
CA ASN A 252 -18.32 17.99 -20.57
C ASN A 252 -17.95 16.81 -21.50
N VAL A 253 -17.31 15.76 -20.99
CA VAL A 253 -17.17 14.54 -21.79
C VAL A 253 -18.46 13.75 -21.56
N ASP A 254 -19.15 13.35 -22.63
CA ASP A 254 -20.43 12.61 -22.57
C ASP A 254 -20.21 11.27 -23.26
N THR A 255 -19.83 10.24 -22.49
CA THR A 255 -19.68 8.87 -23.02
C THR A 255 -20.50 7.87 -22.19
N THR A 256 -21.02 6.82 -22.82
CA THR A 256 -21.85 5.82 -22.13
C THR A 256 -21.08 5.08 -21.03
N ILE A 257 -19.79 4.79 -21.25
CA ILE A 257 -18.92 4.10 -20.29
C ILE A 257 -18.66 4.95 -19.04
N GLU A 258 -18.65 6.27 -19.21
CA GLU A 258 -18.51 7.20 -18.10
C GLU A 258 -19.65 7.05 -17.10
N HIS A 259 -20.89 6.85 -17.55
CA HIS A 259 -22.02 6.73 -16.65
C HIS A 259 -21.91 5.53 -15.71
N GLU A 260 -21.36 4.41 -16.19
CA GLU A 260 -21.20 3.21 -15.36
C GLU A 260 -20.01 3.33 -14.42
N VAL A 261 -18.85 3.72 -14.95
CA VAL A 261 -17.61 3.83 -14.17
C VAL A 261 -17.71 4.95 -13.15
N SER A 262 -18.09 6.16 -13.56
CA SER A 262 -18.09 7.35 -12.70
C SER A 262 -19.16 7.32 -11.62
N ARG A 263 -20.20 6.49 -11.76
CA ARG A 263 -21.24 6.34 -10.74
C ARG A 263 -21.06 5.11 -9.85
N SER A 264 -19.99 4.36 -10.07
CA SER A 264 -19.71 3.13 -9.33
C SER A 264 -18.63 3.35 -8.27
N ALA A 265 -18.78 2.66 -7.15
CA ALA A 265 -17.70 2.46 -6.20
C ALA A 265 -17.48 0.97 -5.99
N SER A 266 -16.22 0.55 -5.81
CA SER A 266 -15.89 -0.86 -5.63
C SER A 266 -14.73 -1.06 -4.66
N PRO A 267 -14.76 -2.10 -3.82
CA PRO A 267 -13.71 -2.34 -2.85
C PRO A 267 -12.44 -2.88 -3.51
N ILE A 268 -11.28 -2.48 -2.98
CA ILE A 268 -9.97 -3.07 -3.29
C ILE A 268 -9.55 -3.90 -2.08
N ALA A 269 -9.52 -5.22 -2.28
CA ALA A 269 -9.18 -6.23 -1.27
C ALA A 269 -9.92 -6.04 0.07
N LYS A 270 -10.99 -6.81 0.27
CA LYS A 270 -11.71 -6.86 1.54
C LYS A 270 -10.91 -7.66 2.58
N PHE A 271 -10.76 -7.12 3.78
CA PHE A 271 -10.28 -7.89 4.92
C PHE A 271 -11.17 -7.70 6.14
N SER A 272 -11.44 -8.80 6.84
CA SER A 272 -12.00 -8.70 8.18
C SER A 272 -10.83 -8.60 9.13
N LEU A 273 -10.61 -7.44 9.74
CA LEU A 273 -9.86 -7.42 10.97
C LEU A 273 -10.70 -8.22 11.96
N GLN A 274 -10.25 -9.40 12.37
CA GLN A 274 -10.81 -9.95 13.60
C GLN A 274 -10.57 -8.93 14.71
N PRO A 275 -11.53 -8.74 15.63
CA PRO A 275 -11.30 -7.95 16.82
C PRO A 275 -10.14 -8.58 17.60
N THR A 276 -8.92 -8.14 17.34
CA THR A 276 -7.81 -8.35 18.24
C THR A 276 -8.09 -7.53 19.49
N ALA A 277 -7.63 -7.97 20.66
CA ALA A 277 -7.72 -7.20 21.90
C ALA A 277 -7.05 -5.79 21.82
N THR A 278 -6.36 -5.50 20.71
CA THR A 278 -5.70 -4.25 20.35
C THR A 278 -6.40 -3.44 19.26
N GLN A 279 -7.55 -3.88 18.72
CA GLN A 279 -8.33 -2.99 17.87
C GLN A 279 -8.71 -1.74 18.69
N PRO A 280 -8.71 -0.53 18.09
CA PRO A 280 -9.40 0.60 18.66
C PRO A 280 -10.84 0.13 18.95
N THR A 281 -11.19 0.04 20.23
CA THR A 281 -12.48 -0.45 20.68
C THR A 281 -13.58 0.34 19.96
N GLY A 282 -14.36 -0.30 19.07
CA GLY A 282 -15.54 0.32 18.45
C GLY A 282 -15.59 0.38 16.92
N LEU A 283 -14.72 -0.31 16.17
CA LEU A 283 -14.91 -0.42 14.71
C LEU A 283 -16.10 -1.35 14.37
N PRO A 284 -17.14 -0.87 13.65
CA PRO A 284 -18.41 -1.59 13.48
C PRO A 284 -18.38 -2.72 12.42
N GLY A 285 -17.24 -3.06 11.81
CA GLY A 285 -17.21 -4.12 10.81
C GLY A 285 -15.90 -4.29 10.01
N PRO A 286 -15.94 -5.00 8.87
CA PRO A 286 -14.78 -5.26 8.01
C PRO A 286 -14.11 -3.99 7.50
N CYS A 287 -12.80 -4.07 7.25
CA CYS A 287 -12.02 -2.97 6.69
C CYS A 287 -11.53 -3.28 5.28
N TYR A 288 -11.14 -2.24 4.54
CA TYR A 288 -10.66 -2.35 3.17
C TYR A 288 -9.29 -1.67 3.03
N VAL A 289 -8.46 -2.17 2.12
CA VAL A 289 -7.13 -1.59 1.85
C VAL A 289 -7.31 -0.27 1.09
N GLY A 290 -8.19 -0.30 0.10
CA GLY A 290 -8.56 0.84 -0.71
C GLY A 290 -9.91 0.64 -1.38
N TRP A 291 -10.35 1.64 -2.12
CA TRP A 291 -11.58 1.65 -2.87
C TRP A 291 -11.37 2.31 -4.24
N TYR A 292 -12.05 1.82 -5.27
CA TYR A 292 -12.31 2.64 -6.45
C TYR A 292 -13.53 3.51 -6.17
N LEU A 293 -13.37 4.81 -6.36
CA LEU A 293 -14.41 5.82 -6.23
C LEU A 293 -14.59 6.46 -7.61
N GLY A 294 -15.60 6.02 -8.37
CA GLY A 294 -15.81 6.44 -9.74
C GLY A 294 -14.56 6.20 -10.61
N PRO A 295 -13.99 7.23 -11.24
CA PRO A 295 -12.78 7.09 -12.05
C PRO A 295 -11.48 6.95 -11.23
N GLU A 296 -11.51 7.24 -9.93
CA GLU A 296 -10.31 7.35 -9.08
C GLU A 296 -10.14 6.15 -8.15
N LYS A 297 -8.92 5.96 -7.67
CA LYS A 297 -8.53 4.89 -6.73
C LYS A 297 -8.06 5.54 -5.44
N ILE A 298 -8.60 5.16 -4.27
CA ILE A 298 -8.21 5.69 -2.95
C ILE A 298 -7.72 4.57 -2.04
N TYR A 299 -6.86 4.89 -1.08
CA TYR A 299 -6.34 3.93 -0.10
C TYR A 299 -6.47 4.44 1.34
N ARG A 300 -6.23 3.54 2.29
CA ARG A 300 -5.84 3.95 3.65
C ARG A 300 -4.53 4.75 3.61
N ASN A 301 -4.44 5.79 4.43
CA ASN A 301 -3.40 6.82 4.49
C ASN A 301 -3.37 7.78 3.28
N ASP A 302 -4.43 7.78 2.48
CA ASP A 302 -4.58 8.70 1.35
C ASP A 302 -5.27 10.00 1.77
N LEU A 303 -5.05 11.08 1.02
CA LEU A 303 -5.77 12.34 1.19
C LEU A 303 -6.94 12.41 0.20
N VAL A 304 -8.14 12.70 0.72
CA VAL A 304 -9.36 12.84 -0.09
C VAL A 304 -10.09 14.15 0.19
N ARG A 305 -10.79 14.66 -0.82
CA ARG A 305 -11.65 15.84 -0.71
C ARG A 305 -13.00 15.43 -0.14
N LEU A 306 -13.54 16.24 0.76
CA LEU A 306 -14.87 16.04 1.32
C LEU A 306 -15.85 17.12 0.84
N THR A 307 -17.15 16.80 0.89
CA THR A 307 -18.18 17.83 0.91
C THR A 307 -17.92 18.76 2.10
N PRO A 308 -17.83 20.09 1.92
CA PRO A 308 -17.57 21.01 3.02
C PRO A 308 -18.57 20.82 4.15
N VAL A 309 -18.07 20.47 5.34
CA VAL A 309 -18.87 20.32 6.56
C VAL A 309 -19.21 21.69 7.15
N SER A 310 -18.34 22.69 6.88
CA SER A 310 -18.51 24.06 7.36
C SER A 310 -18.89 25.01 6.21
N ASN A 311 -19.71 26.02 6.52
CA ASN A 311 -20.03 27.12 5.59
C ASN A 311 -18.85 28.08 5.35
N SER A 312 -17.61 27.69 5.69
CA SER A 312 -16.43 28.54 5.60
C SER A 312 -15.97 28.77 4.15
N GLY A 313 -16.48 27.97 3.20
CA GLY A 313 -16.01 27.96 1.82
C GLY A 313 -14.64 27.30 1.64
N ALA A 314 -13.97 26.89 2.73
CA ALA A 314 -12.74 26.12 2.67
C ALA A 314 -13.03 24.66 2.28
N GLN A 315 -12.14 24.09 1.48
CA GLN A 315 -12.20 22.67 1.11
C GLN A 315 -11.74 21.82 2.30
N ASP A 316 -12.60 20.94 2.77
CA ASP A 316 -12.25 19.94 3.77
C ASP A 316 -11.47 18.79 3.11
N ILE A 317 -10.36 18.39 3.75
CA ILE A 317 -9.47 17.34 3.27
C ILE A 317 -9.35 16.28 4.38
N LEU A 318 -9.65 15.02 4.07
CA LEU A 318 -9.56 13.91 5.01
C LEU A 318 -8.31 13.08 4.74
N LEU A 319 -7.49 12.85 5.76
CA LEU A 319 -6.49 11.78 5.78
C LEU A 319 -7.15 10.48 6.23
N ILE A 320 -7.26 9.50 5.33
CA ILE A 320 -7.97 8.27 5.61
C ILE A 320 -7.19 7.40 6.59
N SER A 321 -7.67 7.20 7.80
CA SER A 321 -7.12 6.20 8.73
C SER A 321 -7.68 4.80 8.44
N HIS A 322 -8.97 4.70 8.09
CA HIS A 322 -9.65 3.43 7.81
C HIS A 322 -10.80 3.59 6.80
N ILE A 323 -11.03 2.54 5.98
CA ILE A 323 -12.25 2.38 5.17
C ILE A 323 -13.00 1.16 5.73
N ILE A 324 -14.24 1.36 6.16
CA ILE A 324 -14.98 0.41 7.03
C ILE A 324 -16.37 0.13 6.44
N LEU A 325 -16.81 -1.12 6.48
CA LEU A 325 -18.23 -1.46 6.30
C LEU A 325 -18.92 -1.42 7.66
N ASP A 326 -19.77 -0.42 7.86
CA ASP A 326 -20.69 -0.39 8.98
C ASP A 326 -21.81 -1.41 8.72
N VAL A 327 -21.70 -2.58 9.37
CA VAL A 327 -22.64 -3.68 9.18
C VAL A 327 -24.03 -3.32 9.67
N SER A 328 -24.14 -2.44 10.66
CA SER A 328 -25.43 -2.04 11.24
C SER A 328 -26.21 -1.13 10.31
N ALA A 329 -25.53 -0.18 9.68
CA ALA A 329 -26.12 0.74 8.72
C ALA A 329 -26.10 0.18 7.28
N ASN A 330 -25.35 -0.89 7.03
CA ASN A 330 -25.03 -1.39 5.69
C ASN A 330 -24.47 -0.29 4.78
N THR A 331 -23.62 0.57 5.34
CA THR A 331 -22.97 1.68 4.64
C THR A 331 -21.47 1.61 4.78
N ILE A 332 -20.77 2.22 3.83
CA ILE A 332 -19.31 2.31 3.86
C ILE A 332 -18.95 3.65 4.44
N LYS A 333 -18.10 3.62 5.47
CA LYS A 333 -17.58 4.79 6.16
C LYS A 333 -16.08 4.91 5.92
N VAL A 334 -15.61 6.16 5.84
CA VAL A 334 -14.21 6.52 5.80
C VAL A 334 -13.92 7.26 7.09
N ARG A 335 -12.98 6.73 7.87
CA ARG A 335 -12.54 7.31 9.13
C ARG A 335 -11.23 8.07 8.94
N GLY A 336 -11.06 9.19 9.63
CA GLY A 336 -9.76 9.86 9.69
C GLY A 336 -9.78 11.26 10.30
N ASP A 337 -8.65 11.95 10.12
CA ASP A 337 -8.46 13.35 10.50
C ASP A 337 -8.80 14.28 9.32
N ILE A 338 -9.61 15.30 9.59
CA ILE A 338 -10.02 16.35 8.65
C ILE A 338 -9.15 17.58 8.88
N PHE A 339 -8.65 18.10 7.77
CA PHE A 339 -7.79 19.27 7.67
C PHE A 339 -8.44 20.34 6.81
N GLN A 340 -8.11 21.59 7.11
CA GLN A 340 -8.39 22.74 6.26
C GLN A 340 -7.11 23.53 6.01
N ILE A 341 -6.97 24.04 4.79
CA ILE A 341 -5.93 25.01 4.43
C ILE A 341 -6.55 26.41 4.56
N THR A 342 -6.01 27.23 5.46
CA THR A 342 -6.60 28.52 5.86
C THR A 342 -5.58 29.65 5.82
N ASP A 343 -6.05 30.89 5.65
CA ASP A 343 -5.23 32.10 5.77
C ASP A 343 -5.03 32.51 7.25
N GLU A 344 -5.81 31.93 8.17
CA GLU A 344 -5.71 32.19 9.61
C GLU A 344 -4.46 31.52 10.20
N VAL A 345 -3.70 32.27 11.01
CA VAL A 345 -2.57 31.71 11.75
C VAL A 345 -3.11 30.76 12.81
N VAL A 346 -2.60 29.53 12.81
CA VAL A 346 -3.04 28.45 13.71
C VAL A 346 -1.88 28.07 14.63
N ASP A 347 -2.13 28.09 15.93
CA ASP A 347 -1.19 27.55 16.92
C ASP A 347 -1.39 26.03 17.02
N LEU A 348 -0.34 25.28 16.70
CA LEU A 348 -0.30 23.82 16.73
C LEU A 348 0.55 23.28 17.89
N SER A 349 0.98 24.13 18.82
CA SER A 349 1.89 23.75 19.91
C SER A 349 1.33 22.66 20.83
N ASP A 350 0.00 22.61 21.00
CA ASP A 350 -0.69 21.60 21.80
C ASP A 350 -1.10 20.34 21.01
N GLU A 351 -0.87 20.30 19.68
CA GLU A 351 -1.25 19.16 18.83
C GLU A 351 -0.10 18.18 18.66
N LEU A 352 -0.30 16.96 19.17
CA LEU A 352 0.67 15.87 19.06
C LEU A 352 0.50 15.04 17.79
N ARG A 353 -0.55 15.29 17.00
CA ARG A 353 -0.83 14.55 15.76
C ARG A 353 0.08 15.03 14.63
N GLU A 354 0.52 14.09 13.80
CA GLU A 354 1.35 14.42 12.64
C GLU A 354 0.48 14.98 11.51
N ILE A 355 0.88 16.12 10.96
CA ILE A 355 0.28 16.68 9.74
C ILE A 355 0.98 16.05 8.55
N PRO A 356 0.23 15.53 7.56
CA PRO A 356 0.81 15.00 6.32
C PRO A 356 1.78 15.99 5.66
N ALA A 357 2.97 15.52 5.31
CA ALA A 357 4.01 16.35 4.69
C ALA A 357 3.50 17.07 3.43
N THR A 358 2.64 16.40 2.65
CA THR A 358 1.96 16.98 1.48
C THR A 358 1.14 18.22 1.83
N LEU A 359 0.40 18.22 2.94
CA LEU A 359 -0.40 19.39 3.35
C LEU A 359 0.50 20.52 3.85
N LEU A 360 1.58 20.20 4.55
CA LEU A 360 2.57 21.19 4.98
C LEU A 360 3.27 21.86 3.78
N ASP A 361 3.63 21.09 2.75
CA ASP A 361 4.23 21.64 1.54
C ASP A 361 3.27 22.57 0.79
N ILE A 362 1.99 22.18 0.68
CA ILE A 362 0.97 23.03 0.06
C ILE A 362 0.76 24.32 0.86
N ALA A 363 0.64 24.22 2.17
CA ALA A 363 0.49 25.39 3.04
C ALA A 363 1.69 26.33 2.89
N LYS A 364 2.91 25.79 2.91
CA LYS A 364 4.14 26.55 2.71
C LYS A 364 4.21 27.22 1.34
N THR A 365 3.90 26.51 0.26
CA THR A 365 3.96 27.04 -1.11
C THR A 365 2.86 28.05 -1.40
N SER A 366 1.70 27.93 -0.76
CA SER A 366 0.57 28.87 -0.89
C SER A 366 0.60 30.04 0.10
N GLY A 367 1.54 30.05 1.07
CA GLY A 367 1.58 31.05 2.14
C GLY A 367 0.41 30.95 3.11
N LYS A 368 -0.14 29.75 3.27
CA LYS A 368 -1.29 29.43 4.13
C LYS A 368 -0.88 28.55 5.31
N TYR A 369 -1.82 28.25 6.18
CA TYR A 369 -1.66 27.37 7.34
C TYR A 369 -2.56 26.15 7.22
N VAL A 370 -2.15 25.04 7.83
CA VAL A 370 -2.99 23.84 7.98
C VAL A 370 -3.57 23.85 9.38
N ARG A 371 -4.87 23.57 9.51
CA ARG A 371 -5.52 23.33 10.80
C ARG A 371 -6.27 22.01 10.81
N TYR A 372 -6.33 21.39 11.99
CA TYR A 372 -7.27 20.31 12.26
C TYR A 372 -8.69 20.88 12.40
N VAL A 373 -9.66 20.21 11.78
CA VAL A 373 -11.09 20.41 12.08
C VAL A 373 -11.51 19.54 13.26
N ASN A 374 -10.82 18.43 13.46
CA ASN A 374 -11.06 17.46 14.52
C ASN A 374 -10.72 18.00 15.91
N THR A 375 -11.55 17.66 16.89
CA THR A 375 -11.15 17.72 18.30
C THR A 375 -9.92 16.83 18.54
N PRO A 376 -8.90 17.29 19.30
CA PRO A 376 -7.73 16.49 19.64
C PRO A 376 -8.10 15.10 20.14
N GLY A 377 -7.50 14.06 19.53
CA GLY A 377 -7.69 12.66 19.90
C GLY A 377 -8.96 11.99 19.37
N LEU A 378 -9.76 12.66 18.54
CA LEU A 378 -10.96 12.09 17.91
C LEU A 378 -10.87 12.16 16.38
N GLU A 379 -11.12 11.02 15.72
CA GLU A 379 -11.31 10.92 14.27
C GLU A 379 -12.79 11.04 13.91
N PHE A 380 -13.10 11.53 12.71
CA PHE A 380 -14.46 11.55 12.18
C PHE A 380 -14.76 10.27 11.39
N ASP A 381 -16.01 9.80 11.49
CA ASP A 381 -16.58 8.79 10.60
C ASP A 381 -17.46 9.49 9.55
N ILE A 382 -17.01 9.51 8.30
CA ILE A 382 -17.70 10.13 7.17
C ILE A 382 -18.31 9.04 6.29
N VAL A 383 -19.51 9.23 5.76
CA VAL A 383 -20.07 8.27 4.80
C VAL A 383 -19.35 8.40 3.46
N MET A 384 -19.10 7.29 2.76
CA MET A 384 -18.36 7.30 1.48
C MET A 384 -18.98 8.23 0.42
N ALA A 385 -20.29 8.49 0.50
CA ALA A 385 -20.99 9.42 -0.40
C ALA A 385 -20.56 10.89 -0.24
N ASP A 386 -19.98 11.27 0.91
CA ASP A 386 -19.47 12.62 1.16
C ASP A 386 -17.99 12.79 0.72
N VAL A 387 -17.37 11.72 0.23
CA VAL A 387 -16.02 11.76 -0.35
C VAL A 387 -16.14 12.17 -1.82
N LEU A 388 -15.60 13.33 -2.17
CA LEU A 388 -15.72 13.91 -3.51
C LEU A 388 -14.72 13.34 -4.51
N GLY A 389 -13.64 12.70 -4.03
CA GLY A 389 -12.53 12.21 -4.83
C GLY A 389 -11.19 12.37 -4.11
N ARG A 390 -10.12 12.00 -4.80
CA ARG A 390 -8.75 12.22 -4.33
C ARG A 390 -8.45 13.70 -4.17
N PHE A 391 -7.55 13.99 -3.24
CA PHE A 391 -6.91 15.28 -3.14
C PHE A 391 -5.60 15.24 -3.93
N TYR A 392 -5.47 16.09 -4.95
CA TYR A 392 -4.27 16.20 -5.76
C TYR A 392 -3.42 17.38 -5.28
N HIS A 393 -2.11 17.21 -5.30
CA HIS A 393 -1.19 18.30 -5.03
C HIS A 393 -1.36 19.39 -6.10
N PRO A 394 -1.47 20.70 -5.76
CA PRO A 394 -1.64 21.78 -6.73
C PRO A 394 -0.56 21.84 -7.82
N SER A 395 0.67 21.40 -7.51
CA SER A 395 1.74 21.31 -8.52
C SER A 395 1.57 20.15 -9.49
N ALA A 396 0.82 19.11 -9.13
CA ALA A 396 0.46 18.02 -10.04
C ALA A 396 -0.77 18.39 -10.87
N PHE A 397 -1.72 19.12 -10.28
CA PHE A 397 -2.95 19.50 -10.96
C PHE A 397 -3.58 20.75 -10.32
N SER A 398 -3.93 21.74 -11.15
CA SER A 398 -4.43 23.04 -10.67
C SER A 398 -5.86 23.38 -11.07
N GLU A 399 -6.49 22.61 -11.98
CA GLU A 399 -7.86 22.92 -12.39
C GLU A 399 -8.87 22.49 -11.30
N PRO A 400 -10.04 23.12 -11.23
CA PRO A 400 -11.11 22.68 -10.34
C PRO A 400 -11.57 21.27 -10.68
N LEU A 401 -11.72 20.44 -9.65
CA LEU A 401 -12.21 19.06 -9.80
C LEU A 401 -13.69 18.99 -9.42
N ALA A 402 -14.49 18.39 -10.30
CA ALA A 402 -15.88 18.05 -10.04
C ALA A 402 -16.02 17.10 -8.85
N SER A 403 -17.26 16.97 -8.38
CA SER A 403 -17.65 16.01 -7.34
C SER A 403 -18.00 14.68 -7.96
N ASN A 404 -17.54 13.60 -7.34
CA ASN A 404 -17.94 12.26 -7.72
C ASN A 404 -19.40 11.99 -7.28
N GLN A 405 -20.22 11.43 -8.17
CA GLN A 405 -21.61 11.09 -7.87
C GLN A 405 -21.80 9.57 -7.88
N ILE A 406 -21.46 8.95 -6.76
CA ILE A 406 -21.60 7.50 -6.60
C ILE A 406 -23.07 7.14 -6.38
N SER A 407 -23.64 6.36 -7.30
CA SER A 407 -25.00 5.85 -7.18
C SER A 407 -25.07 4.34 -6.92
N GLN A 408 -23.97 3.61 -7.13
CA GLN A 408 -23.94 2.15 -6.95
C GLN A 408 -22.63 1.65 -6.36
N VAL A 409 -22.72 0.59 -5.55
CA VAL A 409 -21.56 -0.17 -5.06
C VAL A 409 -21.52 -1.51 -5.79
N VAL A 410 -20.43 -1.79 -6.49
CA VAL A 410 -20.23 -3.05 -7.22
C VAL A 410 -19.22 -3.95 -6.50
N LYS A 411 -19.20 -5.24 -6.87
CA LYS A 411 -18.30 -6.22 -6.22
C LYS A 411 -16.83 -6.02 -6.57
N GLY A 412 -16.52 -5.41 -7.70
CA GLY A 412 -15.15 -5.12 -8.12
C GLY A 412 -15.09 -4.31 -9.41
N ARG A 413 -13.95 -3.66 -9.64
CA ARG A 413 -13.72 -2.75 -10.77
C ARG A 413 -13.99 -3.39 -12.14
N VAL A 414 -13.62 -4.65 -12.31
CA VAL A 414 -13.84 -5.39 -13.57
C VAL A 414 -15.31 -5.44 -13.98
N SER A 415 -16.24 -5.43 -13.02
CA SER A 415 -17.68 -5.50 -13.32
C SER A 415 -18.29 -4.19 -13.83
N THR A 416 -17.55 -3.07 -13.78
CA THR A 416 -17.99 -1.76 -14.30
C THR A 416 -17.32 -1.43 -15.63
N LEU A 417 -16.52 -2.34 -16.17
CA LEU A 417 -15.81 -2.15 -17.43
C LEU A 417 -16.44 -3.03 -18.51
N PRO A 418 -16.47 -2.56 -19.78
CA PRO A 418 -16.86 -3.41 -20.90
C PRO A 418 -16.04 -4.69 -20.97
N LYS A 419 -16.65 -5.82 -21.32
CA LYS A 419 -15.99 -7.14 -21.36
C LYS A 419 -14.75 -7.16 -22.26
N GLU A 420 -14.82 -6.46 -23.39
CA GLU A 420 -13.71 -6.32 -24.33
C GLU A 420 -12.51 -5.62 -23.68
N LEU A 421 -12.76 -4.52 -22.98
CA LEU A 421 -11.76 -3.77 -22.23
C LEU A 421 -11.14 -4.60 -21.10
N VAL A 422 -11.95 -5.38 -20.38
CA VAL A 422 -11.45 -6.32 -19.36
C VAL A 422 -10.48 -7.33 -19.95
N SER A 423 -10.80 -7.90 -21.11
CA SER A 423 -9.92 -8.88 -21.77
C SER A 423 -8.57 -8.26 -22.14
N VAL A 424 -8.58 -7.03 -22.67
CA VAL A 424 -7.34 -6.33 -23.04
C VAL A 424 -6.53 -5.94 -21.81
N ILE A 425 -7.18 -5.42 -20.75
CA ILE A 425 -6.51 -5.06 -19.50
C ILE A 425 -5.79 -6.27 -18.89
N ASN A 426 -6.47 -7.43 -18.81
CA ASN A 426 -5.86 -8.63 -18.27
C ASN A 426 -4.64 -9.06 -19.08
N HIS A 427 -4.74 -9.03 -20.42
CA HIS A 427 -3.62 -9.37 -21.29
C HIS A 427 -2.42 -8.43 -21.08
N VAL A 428 -2.66 -7.11 -21.04
CA VAL A 428 -1.61 -6.11 -20.81
C VAL A 428 -0.98 -6.27 -19.42
N PHE A 429 -1.77 -6.58 -18.40
CA PHE A 429 -1.24 -6.84 -17.06
C PHE A 429 -0.39 -8.11 -17.00
N ASP A 430 -0.79 -9.17 -17.70
CA ASP A 430 0.00 -10.40 -17.80
C ASP A 430 1.36 -10.11 -18.49
N GLU A 431 1.37 -9.35 -19.60
CA GLU A 431 2.60 -8.91 -20.28
C GLU A 431 3.52 -8.10 -19.36
N ILE A 432 2.98 -7.14 -18.61
CA ILE A 432 3.76 -6.29 -17.70
C ILE A 432 4.35 -7.13 -16.56
N GLU A 433 3.59 -8.09 -16.01
CA GLU A 433 4.07 -8.98 -14.94
C GLU A 433 5.20 -9.89 -15.44
N GLU A 434 5.12 -10.38 -16.68
CA GLU A 434 6.20 -11.16 -17.33
C GLU A 434 7.47 -10.32 -17.50
N ASP A 435 7.35 -9.09 -18.02
CA ASP A 435 8.47 -8.15 -18.21
C ASP A 435 9.17 -7.78 -16.90
N GLN A 436 8.41 -7.55 -15.83
CA GLN A 436 8.98 -7.27 -14.51
C GLN A 436 9.72 -8.48 -13.94
N THR A 437 9.21 -9.69 -14.18
CA THR A 437 9.86 -10.93 -13.74
C THR A 437 11.20 -11.14 -14.44
N ILE A 438 11.28 -10.85 -15.75
CA ILE A 438 12.51 -10.93 -16.54
C ILE A 438 13.56 -9.93 -16.01
N LYS A 439 13.19 -8.66 -15.81
CA LYS A 439 14.10 -7.61 -15.30
C LYS A 439 14.66 -7.93 -13.92
N ILE A 440 13.86 -8.55 -13.04
CA ILE A 440 14.33 -9.00 -11.72
C ILE A 440 15.34 -10.15 -11.85
N GLY A 441 15.13 -11.06 -12.80
CA GLY A 441 16.04 -12.18 -13.11
C GLY A 441 17.41 -11.71 -13.61
N GLU A 442 17.43 -10.75 -14.52
CA GLU A 442 18.67 -10.20 -15.10
C GLU A 442 19.51 -9.43 -14.08
N ARG A 443 18.87 -8.64 -13.19
CA ARG A 443 19.58 -7.95 -12.09
C ARG A 443 20.15 -8.91 -11.04
N SER A 444 19.68 -10.16 -11.00
CA SER A 444 20.04 -11.16 -10.00
C SER A 444 21.15 -12.13 -10.43
N ALA A 445 21.65 -12.03 -11.67
CA ALA A 445 22.78 -12.83 -12.14
C ALA A 445 24.10 -12.06 -11.91
N PRO A 446 24.90 -12.36 -10.88
CA PRO A 446 26.24 -11.80 -10.78
C PRO A 446 27.09 -12.40 -11.91
N GLY A 447 27.66 -11.52 -12.74
CA GLY A 447 28.56 -11.87 -13.83
C GLY A 447 29.64 -12.85 -13.37
N ALA A 448 29.55 -14.06 -13.90
CA ALA A 448 30.57 -15.09 -13.79
C ALA A 448 31.16 -15.30 -15.19
N GLU A 449 31.86 -14.30 -15.72
CA GLU A 449 32.75 -14.48 -16.87
C GLU A 449 33.82 -13.38 -16.87
N GLU A 450 35.02 -13.74 -17.31
CA GLU A 450 36.28 -12.97 -17.36
C GLU A 450 37.13 -12.87 -16.07
N ALA A 451 37.74 -14.00 -15.72
CA ALA A 451 39.11 -14.01 -15.19
C ALA A 451 39.89 -15.15 -15.84
N ALA A 452 40.38 -14.94 -17.07
CA ALA A 452 41.42 -15.77 -17.65
C ALA A 452 42.31 -14.98 -18.62
N SER A 453 43.62 -15.09 -18.37
CA SER A 453 44.77 -14.73 -19.21
C SER A 453 45.05 -13.24 -19.51
N HIS A 454 46.09 -12.70 -18.86
CA HIS A 454 47.25 -12.18 -19.61
C HIS A 454 48.48 -12.02 -18.70
N GLU A 455 49.47 -12.91 -18.89
CA GLU A 455 50.87 -12.67 -18.55
C GLU A 455 51.65 -12.30 -19.84
N SER A 456 52.48 -11.26 -19.71
CA SER A 456 53.73 -10.94 -20.42
C SER A 456 53.83 -11.09 -21.95
N ASN A 457 54.18 -10.01 -22.67
CA ASN A 457 55.56 -9.78 -23.11
C ASN A 457 55.81 -8.39 -23.72
N ALA A 458 57.07 -7.96 -23.65
CA ALA A 458 57.62 -6.67 -24.05
C ALA A 458 57.78 -6.47 -25.58
N GLY A 459 57.86 -5.20 -26.01
CA GLY A 459 58.33 -4.85 -27.36
C GLY A 459 58.08 -3.37 -27.72
N ALA A 460 59.15 -2.65 -28.04
CA ALA A 460 59.21 -1.21 -28.24
C ALA A 460 58.61 -0.70 -29.57
N GLN A 461 58.17 0.56 -29.61
CA GLN A 461 58.75 1.67 -30.40
C GLN A 461 57.76 2.83 -30.59
N VAL A 462 58.31 4.05 -30.46
CA VAL A 462 57.74 5.38 -30.74
C VAL A 462 57.82 5.60 -32.28
N PRO A 463 56.82 6.22 -32.96
CA PRO A 463 56.85 7.67 -33.14
C PRO A 463 55.50 8.42 -33.13
N SER A 464 55.62 9.66 -32.67
CA SER A 464 54.70 10.79 -32.75
C SER A 464 54.39 11.20 -34.19
N ILE A 465 53.11 11.38 -34.56
CA ILE A 465 52.67 12.36 -35.57
C ILE A 465 51.28 12.94 -35.19
N THR A 466 51.22 14.25 -35.36
CA THR A 466 50.14 15.25 -35.27
C THR A 466 48.87 14.98 -36.08
N ALA A 467 47.77 15.55 -35.61
CA ALA A 467 46.82 16.44 -36.33
C ALA A 467 45.33 16.05 -36.18
N SER A 468 44.55 17.04 -35.72
CA SER A 468 43.09 17.12 -35.79
C SER A 468 42.57 17.07 -37.22
N PRO A 469 41.25 16.83 -37.40
CA PRO A 469 40.56 17.54 -38.47
C PRO A 469 39.30 18.26 -38.00
N THR A 470 39.16 19.40 -38.67
CA THR A 470 38.13 20.42 -38.62
C THR A 470 36.91 20.00 -39.46
N ILE A 471 35.77 20.49 -39.01
CA ILE A 471 34.44 20.53 -39.63
C ILE A 471 34.48 21.15 -41.04
N GLN A 472 33.78 20.54 -42.00
CA GLN A 472 33.24 21.25 -43.16
C GLN A 472 31.78 20.87 -43.38
N GLN A 473 30.93 21.90 -43.36
CA GLN A 473 29.58 21.92 -43.90
C GLN A 473 29.69 22.07 -45.42
N GLU A 474 28.87 21.32 -46.16
CA GLU A 474 28.49 21.69 -47.52
C GLU A 474 26.96 21.77 -47.59
N ASP A 475 26.51 22.99 -47.90
CA ASP A 475 25.22 23.26 -48.51
C ASP A 475 25.20 22.63 -49.90
N ASP A 476 24.09 22.03 -50.34
CA ASP A 476 23.58 22.43 -51.66
C ASP A 476 22.10 22.11 -51.89
N ASN A 477 21.47 23.08 -52.55
CA ASN A 477 20.13 23.10 -53.09
C ASN A 477 19.94 22.06 -54.19
N SER A 478 18.72 21.53 -54.35
CA SER A 478 17.91 21.74 -55.58
C SER A 478 16.63 20.87 -55.61
N LEU A 479 15.51 21.56 -55.87
CA LEU A 479 14.25 21.00 -56.37
C LEU A 479 14.46 20.42 -57.79
N PRO A 480 13.54 19.57 -58.30
CA PRO A 480 12.44 20.15 -59.07
C PRO A 480 11.07 19.46 -58.92
N GLU A 481 10.08 20.25 -59.34
CA GLU A 481 8.65 20.04 -59.50
C GLU A 481 8.27 18.88 -60.45
N GLY A 482 7.03 18.39 -60.35
CA GLY A 482 6.39 17.73 -61.51
C GLY A 482 5.15 16.86 -61.28
N MET A 483 3.98 17.44 -61.55
CA MET A 483 2.84 16.87 -62.30
C MET A 483 1.86 15.85 -61.65
N THR A 484 0.69 16.38 -61.28
CA THR A 484 -0.68 16.09 -61.78
C THR A 484 -1.07 14.71 -62.35
N SER A 485 -2.12 14.08 -61.80
CA SER A 485 -3.44 13.75 -62.42
C SER A 485 -4.17 12.64 -61.62
N VAL A 486 -5.36 12.92 -61.06
CA VAL A 486 -6.71 12.55 -61.57
C VAL A 486 -6.89 11.06 -61.91
N ALA A 487 -7.70 10.33 -61.12
CA ALA A 487 -8.80 9.50 -61.62
C ALA A 487 -9.66 8.91 -60.48
N ASN A 488 -10.97 9.01 -60.69
CA ASN A 488 -12.06 8.42 -59.93
C ASN A 488 -12.18 6.90 -60.14
N GLY A 489 -12.76 6.23 -59.13
CA GLY A 489 -13.84 5.27 -59.32
C GLY A 489 -13.44 3.80 -59.44
N MET A 490 -14.03 2.97 -58.57
CA MET A 490 -14.92 1.87 -58.95
C MET A 490 -15.42 1.14 -57.69
N ALA A 491 -16.74 1.18 -57.51
CA ALA A 491 -17.48 0.20 -56.74
C ALA A 491 -17.76 -1.00 -57.65
N ASP A 492 -17.62 -2.23 -57.14
CA ASP A 492 -18.65 -3.27 -57.25
C ASP A 492 -18.20 -4.63 -56.69
N GLN A 493 -19.19 -5.29 -56.06
CA GLN A 493 -19.44 -6.74 -56.00
C GLN A 493 -18.57 -7.66 -55.12
N ALA A 494 -19.20 -8.18 -54.06
CA ALA A 494 -19.15 -9.60 -53.74
C ALA A 494 -20.39 -10.00 -52.90
N GLU A 495 -21.31 -10.72 -53.55
CA GLU A 495 -22.41 -11.45 -52.91
C GLU A 495 -21.94 -12.82 -52.39
N HIS A 496 -22.58 -13.24 -51.29
CA HIS A 496 -22.97 -14.60 -50.88
C HIS A 496 -21.98 -15.79 -50.93
N VAL A 497 -21.64 -16.29 -49.74
CA VAL A 497 -21.87 -17.71 -49.38
C VAL A 497 -22.41 -17.78 -47.94
N ILE A 498 -23.58 -18.38 -47.79
CA ILE A 498 -24.24 -18.75 -46.54
C ILE A 498 -23.94 -20.24 -46.30
N ASP A 499 -23.64 -20.64 -45.06
CA ASP A 499 -24.00 -21.97 -44.56
C ASP A 499 -24.50 -21.84 -43.10
N PRO A 500 -25.64 -22.45 -42.71
CA PRO A 500 -26.37 -22.15 -41.49
C PRO A 500 -26.17 -23.23 -40.42
N LEU A 501 -26.03 -22.84 -39.15
CA LEU A 501 -26.27 -23.74 -38.01
C LEU A 501 -26.41 -22.93 -36.72
N LEU A 502 -27.36 -23.38 -35.89
CA LEU A 502 -27.78 -22.87 -34.56
C LEU A 502 -28.84 -21.77 -34.55
N GLN A 503 -30.06 -22.20 -34.92
CA GLN A 503 -31.26 -21.81 -34.18
C GLN A 503 -31.37 -22.65 -32.90
N ASP A 504 -32.12 -22.11 -31.93
CA ASP A 504 -32.68 -22.72 -30.73
C ASP A 504 -31.76 -22.76 -29.47
N ILE A 505 -31.99 -21.80 -28.57
CA ILE A 505 -32.50 -21.98 -27.19
C ILE A 505 -32.82 -20.58 -26.65
N GLU A 506 -34.06 -20.13 -26.85
CA GLU A 506 -34.72 -19.19 -25.95
C GLU A 506 -35.61 -20.05 -25.04
N ALA A 507 -35.21 -20.17 -23.77
CA ALA A 507 -36.06 -20.72 -22.73
C ALA A 507 -36.07 -19.71 -21.58
N GLU A 508 -37.17 -18.97 -21.53
CA GLU A 508 -37.58 -18.14 -20.40
C GLU A 508 -37.63 -19.01 -19.13
N VAL A 509 -36.86 -18.64 -18.12
CA VAL A 509 -37.00 -19.18 -16.76
C VAL A 509 -37.66 -18.09 -15.93
N GLU A 510 -38.99 -18.12 -15.88
CA GLU A 510 -39.77 -17.45 -14.85
C GLU A 510 -39.44 -18.09 -13.49
N VAL A 511 -38.75 -17.36 -12.63
CA VAL A 511 -38.51 -17.76 -11.24
C VAL A 511 -39.67 -17.22 -10.39
N GLU A 512 -40.68 -18.06 -10.16
CA GLU A 512 -41.70 -17.81 -9.13
C GLU A 512 -41.04 -17.81 -7.74
N CYS A 513 -41.09 -16.65 -7.06
CA CYS A 513 -40.71 -16.54 -5.66
C CYS A 513 -41.83 -17.11 -4.76
N PRO A 514 -41.52 -18.01 -3.81
CA PRO A 514 -42.52 -18.46 -2.83
C PRO A 514 -42.85 -17.33 -1.83
N PRO A 515 -44.11 -17.21 -1.40
CA PRO A 515 -44.54 -16.17 -0.45
C PRO A 515 -43.94 -16.40 0.95
N PRO A 516 -43.72 -15.32 1.72
CA PRO A 516 -43.11 -15.41 3.05
C PRO A 516 -44.04 -16.12 4.05
N ALA A 517 -43.45 -17.07 4.79
CA ALA A 517 -44.11 -17.81 5.86
C ALA A 517 -44.62 -16.87 6.96
N LYS A 518 -45.91 -17.00 7.28
CA LYS A 518 -46.58 -16.28 8.38
C LYS A 518 -45.94 -16.67 9.71
N ARG A 519 -45.37 -15.68 10.39
CA ARG A 519 -44.84 -15.77 11.75
C ARG A 519 -46.02 -15.81 12.72
N ALA A 520 -46.16 -16.92 13.45
CA ALA A 520 -47.13 -17.04 14.54
C ALA A 520 -46.72 -16.12 15.69
N LEU A 521 -47.61 -15.17 16.03
CA LEU A 521 -47.59 -14.41 17.27
C LEU A 521 -47.97 -15.35 18.41
N VAL A 522 -47.03 -15.59 19.32
CA VAL A 522 -47.34 -16.15 20.64
C VAL A 522 -47.56 -14.97 21.57
N ASP A 523 -48.77 -14.96 22.12
CA ASP A 523 -49.30 -14.05 23.12
C ASP A 523 -48.79 -14.49 24.50
N GLU A 524 -47.95 -13.67 25.14
CA GLU A 524 -47.67 -13.78 26.57
C GLU A 524 -47.97 -12.45 27.25
N THR A 525 -49.16 -12.41 27.84
CA THR A 525 -49.63 -11.43 28.78
C THR A 525 -49.21 -11.85 30.19
N GLU A 526 -48.18 -11.23 30.77
CA GLU A 526 -48.07 -11.16 32.23
C GLU A 526 -47.69 -9.75 32.70
N THR A 527 -48.68 -9.14 33.35
CA THR A 527 -48.62 -7.92 34.13
C THR A 527 -47.85 -8.12 35.44
N ARG A 528 -46.95 -7.19 35.81
CA ARG A 528 -46.85 -6.62 37.19
C ARG A 528 -45.96 -5.36 37.24
N PRO A 529 -46.12 -4.48 38.26
CA PRO A 529 -46.02 -3.03 38.05
C PRO A 529 -44.86 -2.31 38.78
N ARG A 530 -44.69 -1.04 38.39
CA ARG A 530 -44.14 0.13 39.12
C ARG A 530 -42.63 0.15 39.43
N LYS A 531 -41.94 1.17 38.89
CA LYS A 531 -41.60 2.43 39.59
C LYS A 531 -41.07 3.46 38.59
N LYS A 532 -41.80 4.57 38.42
CA LYS A 532 -41.31 5.79 37.75
C LYS A 532 -40.43 6.54 38.74
N ALA A 533 -39.16 6.75 38.41
CA ALA A 533 -38.34 7.79 39.00
C ALA A 533 -38.27 8.94 37.99
N THR A 534 -38.93 10.04 38.33
CA THR A 534 -38.81 11.33 37.65
C THR A 534 -37.47 11.94 38.08
N ILE A 535 -36.58 12.21 37.12
CA ILE A 535 -35.38 13.03 37.37
C ILE A 535 -35.69 14.41 36.80
N GLU A 536 -35.85 15.37 37.70
CA GLU A 536 -35.99 16.78 37.40
C GLU A 536 -34.63 17.35 36.95
N ALA A 537 -34.63 18.12 35.87
CA ALA A 537 -33.48 18.87 35.39
C ALA A 537 -33.28 20.12 36.25
N PRO A 538 -32.04 20.46 36.67
CA PRO A 538 -31.79 21.70 37.38
C PRO A 538 -31.77 22.88 36.39
N THR A 539 -32.64 23.83 36.67
CA THR A 539 -32.66 25.17 36.08
C THR A 539 -31.60 26.01 36.78
N THR A 540 -30.57 26.46 36.05
CA THR A 540 -29.62 27.46 36.54
C THR A 540 -29.93 28.81 35.91
N SER A 541 -30.31 29.75 36.76
CA SER A 541 -30.54 31.16 36.47
C SER A 541 -29.27 31.99 36.71
N ILE A 542 -28.89 32.75 35.69
CA ILE A 542 -28.40 34.15 35.66
C ILE A 542 -27.36 34.57 36.73
N VAL A 543 -26.16 34.94 36.27
CA VAL A 543 -25.48 36.20 36.67
C VAL A 543 -24.74 36.73 35.43
N THR A 544 -25.15 37.89 34.92
CA THR A 544 -24.41 38.71 33.97
C THR A 544 -23.65 39.76 34.78
N ASP A 545 -22.33 39.63 34.89
CA ASP A 545 -21.47 40.69 35.38
C ASP A 545 -20.83 41.41 34.20
N ASP A 546 -21.20 42.67 34.04
CA ASP A 546 -20.56 43.65 33.18
C ASP A 546 -19.15 43.95 33.70
N ILE A 547 -18.12 43.64 32.89
CA ILE A 547 -16.76 44.15 33.11
C ILE A 547 -16.38 45.01 31.92
N ASN A 548 -16.42 46.33 32.15
CA ASN A 548 -15.72 47.34 31.37
C ASN A 548 -14.20 47.13 31.51
N ILE A 549 -13.49 46.97 30.39
CA ILE A 549 -12.03 47.14 30.34
C ILE A 549 -11.72 48.21 29.29
N THR A 550 -11.20 49.33 29.79
CA THR A 550 -10.63 50.43 29.02
C THR A 550 -9.14 50.19 28.77
N ASN A 551 -8.75 50.35 27.50
CA ASN A 551 -7.53 50.95 26.93
C ASN A 551 -6.10 50.71 27.49
N ASP A 552 -5.21 50.56 26.50
CA ASP A 552 -3.84 51.05 26.37
C ASP A 552 -2.69 50.32 27.10
N THR A 553 -1.95 49.50 26.34
CA THR A 553 -0.48 49.61 26.24
C THR A 553 0.06 48.79 25.04
N PRO A 554 1.02 49.32 24.25
CA PRO A 554 1.64 48.58 23.15
C PRO A 554 2.83 47.77 23.67
N LEU A 555 2.77 46.44 23.54
CA LEU A 555 3.89 45.55 23.84
C LEU A 555 4.75 45.37 22.59
N GLN A 556 6.05 45.62 22.80
CA GLN A 556 7.10 45.62 21.79
C GLN A 556 7.33 44.23 21.21
N VAL A 557 7.53 44.21 19.89
CA VAL A 557 7.98 43.05 19.13
C VAL A 557 9.46 42.81 19.45
N GLU A 558 9.76 41.76 20.22
CA GLU A 558 11.11 41.19 20.26
C GLU A 558 11.19 39.95 19.38
N GLN A 559 12.17 40.00 18.48
CA GLN A 559 12.57 38.97 17.55
C GLN A 559 13.02 37.71 18.31
N MET A 560 12.48 36.54 17.98
CA MET A 560 13.17 35.28 18.22
C MET A 560 13.45 34.59 16.89
N HIS A 561 14.75 34.61 16.56
CA HIS A 561 15.39 33.77 15.57
C HIS A 561 15.38 32.30 16.04
N ALA A 562 15.02 31.43 15.08
CA ALA A 562 15.37 30.02 14.87
C ALA A 562 16.17 29.24 15.92
N VAL A 563 15.74 28.01 16.23
CA VAL A 563 16.61 26.81 16.32
C VAL A 563 15.83 25.54 15.92
N VAL A 564 16.25 24.97 14.78
CA VAL A 564 16.16 23.58 14.24
C VAL A 564 14.81 22.87 14.19
#